data_AF-F2VPR3-F1
#
_entry.id   AF-F2VPR3-F1
#
_cell.length_a   1.000
_cell.length_b   1.000
_cell.length_c   1.000
_cell.angle_alpha   90.00
_cell.angle_beta   90.00
_cell.angle_gamma   90.00
#
_symmetry.space_group_name_H-M   'P 1'
#
loop_
_entity.id
_entity.type
_entity.pdbx_description
1 polymer ?
#
loop_
_entity_poly.entity_id
_entity_poly.type
_entity_poly.pdbx_seq_one_letter_code
_entity_poly.pdbx_strand_id
1 'polypeptide(L)' 'IAPIAIGFIVGANILAAGPFSGGSMNPARSFGPAVASGNFAGIWIYWVGPLVGGGLAGLIYSNVFMNHEHAPLSSDF' A
#
# COMPACT_ATOMS: atom_id res chain seq x y z
N ILE A 1 -3.11 -18.92 1.73
CA ILE A 1 -1.73 -18.36 1.68
C ILE A 1 -1.76 -16.82 1.66
N ALA A 2 -2.58 -16.21 0.79
CA ALA A 2 -2.69 -14.75 0.66
C ALA A 2 -2.79 -13.93 1.97
N PRO A 3 -3.68 -14.24 2.94
CA PRO A 3 -3.80 -13.42 4.15
C PRO A 3 -2.57 -13.49 5.07
N ILE A 4 -1.86 -14.63 5.11
CA ILE A 4 -0.61 -14.78 5.87
C ILE A 4 0.52 -13.98 5.20
N ALA A 5 0.64 -14.06 3.87
CA ALA A 5 1.66 -13.31 3.13
C ALA A 5 1.47 -11.80 3.27
N ILE A 6 0.22 -11.31 3.18
CA ILE A 6 -0.11 -9.89 3.40
C ILE A 6 0.25 -9.48 4.83
N GLY A 7 -0.08 -10.30 5.83
CA GLY A 7 0.27 -10.04 7.23
C GLY A 7 1.78 -9.92 7.47
N PHE A 8 2.58 -10.82 6.88
CA PHE A 8 4.05 -10.75 6.99
C PHE A 8 4.63 -9.51 6.31
N ILE A 9 4.13 -9.14 5.13
CA ILE A 9 4.58 -7.93 4.43
C ILE A 9 4.25 -6.69 5.24
N VAL A 10 3.03 -6.58 5.79
CA VAL A 10 2.63 -5.46 6.64
C VAL A 10 3.51 -5.40 7.90
N GLY A 11 3.76 -6.53 8.55
CA GLY A 11 4.63 -6.62 9.73
C GLY A 11 6.06 -6.18 9.45
N ALA A 12 6.67 -6.66 8.35
CA ALA A 12 8.01 -6.25 7.92
C ALA A 12 8.08 -4.74 7.64
N ASN A 13 7.03 -4.19 7.01
CA ASN A 13 6.96 -2.77 6.70
C ASN A 13 6.83 -1.91 7.97
N ILE A 14 6.09 -2.39 8.98
CA ILE A 14 6.01 -1.72 10.30
C ILE A 14 7.37 -1.76 11.01
N LEU A 15 8.13 -2.86 10.92
CA LEU A 15 9.48 -2.92 11.51
C LEU A 15 10.45 -1.94 10.83
N ALA A 16 10.35 -1.78 9.50
CA ALA A 16 11.18 -0.86 8.75
C ALA A 16 10.77 0.62 8.91
N ALA A 17 9.48 0.92 8.87
CA ALA A 17 8.96 2.29 8.90
C ALA A 17 8.54 2.76 10.31
N GLY A 18 8.48 1.85 11.29
CA GLY A 18 8.13 2.11 12.68
C GLY A 18 8.91 3.28 13.32
N PRO A 19 10.26 3.33 13.23
CA PRO A 19 11.03 4.41 13.83
C PRO A 19 10.90 5.76 13.12
N PHE A 20 10.31 5.80 11.91
CA PHE A 20 10.18 7.03 11.12
C PHE A 20 8.75 7.60 11.14
N SER A 21 7.73 6.75 11.00
CA SER A 21 6.31 7.16 10.89
C SER A 21 5.36 6.22 11.63
N GLY A 22 5.84 5.37 12.55
CA GLY A 22 5.00 4.42 13.26
C GLY A 22 4.32 3.35 12.39
N GLY A 23 4.72 3.22 11.11
CA GLY A 23 4.32 2.13 10.22
C GLY A 23 2.85 2.11 9.78
N SER A 24 2.13 3.24 9.85
CA SER A 24 0.67 3.24 9.67
C SER A 24 0.22 2.94 8.22
N MET A 25 0.97 3.39 7.20
CA MET A 25 0.81 3.12 5.75
C MET A 25 -0.60 3.29 5.15
N ASN A 26 -1.55 3.75 5.96
CA ASN A 26 -2.95 3.84 5.63
C ASN A 26 -3.46 5.20 6.16
N PRO A 27 -3.81 6.12 5.25
CA PRO A 27 -4.26 7.46 5.62
C PRO A 27 -5.48 7.42 6.55
N ALA A 28 -6.42 6.51 6.34
CA ALA A 28 -7.63 6.38 7.16
C ALA A 28 -7.31 5.90 8.59
N ARG A 29 -6.30 5.04 8.74
CA ARG A 29 -5.81 4.57 10.06
C ARG A 29 -5.14 5.70 10.82
N SER A 30 -4.35 6.54 10.16
CA SER A 30 -3.67 7.68 10.80
C SER A 30 -4.64 8.83 11.11
N PHE A 31 -5.72 8.98 10.35
CA PHE A 31 -6.69 10.05 10.51
C PHE A 31 -7.55 9.92 11.77
N GLY A 32 -7.99 8.70 12.13
CA GLY A 32 -8.82 8.48 13.33
C GLY A 32 -8.20 9.02 14.64
N PRO A 33 -6.96 8.62 14.98
CA PRO A 33 -6.25 9.16 16.15
C PRO A 33 -5.94 10.65 16.06
N ALA A 34 -5.66 11.18 14.86
CA ALA A 34 -5.40 12.60 14.65
C ALA A 34 -6.62 13.46 14.97
N VAL A 35 -7.82 13.01 14.58
CA VAL A 35 -9.09 13.68 14.92
C VAL A 35 -9.37 13.57 16.42
N ALA A 36 -9.16 12.40 17.02
CA ALA A 36 -9.40 12.18 18.45
C ALA A 36 -8.44 12.96 19.36
N SER A 37 -7.19 13.16 18.92
CA SER A 37 -6.16 13.91 19.67
C SER A 37 -6.07 15.40 19.29
N GLY A 38 -6.77 15.83 18.23
CA GLY A 38 -6.66 17.19 17.68
C GLY A 38 -5.30 17.51 17.05
N ASN A 39 -4.42 16.52 16.92
CA ASN A 39 -3.07 16.70 16.41
C ASN A 39 -2.95 16.21 14.97
N PHE A 40 -2.87 17.16 14.04
CA PHE A 40 -2.69 16.91 12.60
C PHE A 40 -1.24 17.06 12.13
N ALA A 41 -0.28 17.25 13.05
CA ALA A 41 1.12 17.42 12.69
C ALA A 41 1.63 16.18 11.94
N GLY A 42 2.15 16.38 10.72
CA GLY A 42 2.70 15.31 9.89
C GLY A 42 1.68 14.39 9.21
N ILE A 43 0.37 14.69 9.28
CA ILE A 43 -0.65 13.81 8.70
C ILE A 43 -0.52 13.67 7.17
N TRP A 44 -0.01 14.71 6.50
CA TRP A 44 0.18 14.76 5.05
C TRP A 44 1.12 13.66 4.53
N ILE A 45 2.09 13.22 5.33
CA ILE A 45 3.04 12.14 4.98
C ILE A 45 2.30 10.81 4.79
N TYR A 46 1.23 10.58 5.56
CA TYR A 46 0.40 9.38 5.45
C TYR A 46 -0.58 9.42 4.28
N TRP A 47 -0.70 10.55 3.57
CA TRP A 47 -1.44 10.66 2.32
C TRP A 47 -0.48 10.54 1.13
N VAL A 48 0.59 11.34 1.11
CA VAL A 48 1.55 11.37 0.01
C VAL A 48 2.32 10.06 -0.09
N GLY A 49 2.80 9.52 1.03
CA GLY A 49 3.61 8.29 1.04
C GLY A 49 2.87 7.07 0.45
N PRO A 50 1.68 6.71 0.95
CA PRO A 50 0.93 5.58 0.42
C PRO A 50 0.43 5.77 -1.01
N LEU A 51 0.01 6.97 -1.40
CA LEU A 51 -0.47 7.23 -2.77
C LEU A 51 0.66 7.12 -3.80
N VAL A 52 1.82 7.70 -3.49
CA VAL A 52 3.00 7.62 -4.39
C VAL A 52 3.53 6.19 -4.41
N GLY A 53 3.70 5.54 -3.24
CA GLY A 53 4.20 4.17 -3.16
C GLY A 53 3.28 3.16 -3.82
N GLY A 54 1.97 3.27 -3.62
CA GLY A 54 0.96 2.43 -4.28
C GLY A 54 0.94 2.63 -5.80
N GLY A 55 1.01 3.89 -6.26
CA GLY A 55 1.11 4.20 -7.68
C GLY A 55 2.37 3.61 -8.33
N LEU A 56 3.53 3.76 -7.68
CA LEU A 56 4.79 3.20 -8.16
C LEU A 56 4.76 1.66 -8.20
N ALA A 57 4.22 1.04 -7.14
CA ALA A 57 4.08 -0.41 -7.07
C ALA A 57 3.17 -0.94 -8.19
N GLY A 58 2.05 -0.25 -8.47
CA GLY A 58 1.16 -0.58 -9.59
C GLY A 58 1.84 -0.46 -10.95
N LEU A 59 2.60 0.63 -11.18
CA LEU A 59 3.33 0.82 -12.42
C LEU A 59 4.42 -0.24 -12.63
N ILE A 60 5.22 -0.53 -11.60
CA ILE A 60 6.29 -1.54 -11.68
C ILE A 60 5.68 -2.93 -11.90
N TYR A 61 4.61 -3.27 -11.16
CA TYR A 61 3.95 -4.56 -11.34
C TYR A 61 3.37 -4.70 -12.75
N SER A 62 2.69 -3.67 -13.25
CA SER A 62 2.11 -3.67 -14.59
C SER A 62 3.16 -3.75 -15.71
N ASN A 63 4.33 -3.12 -15.57
CA ASN A 63 5.32 -3.05 -16.65
C ASN A 63 6.36 -4.17 -16.60
N VAL A 64 6.66 -4.72 -15.43
CA VAL A 64 7.74 -5.70 -15.25
C VAL A 64 7.20 -7.12 -15.05
N PHE A 65 6.05 -7.27 -14.37
CA PHE A 65 5.52 -8.58 -13.99
C PHE A 65 4.25 -8.96 -14.76
N MET A 66 3.43 -7.99 -15.14
CA MET A 66 2.24 -8.17 -15.97
C MET A 66 2.60 -8.03 -17.46
N ASN A 67 3.29 -9.05 -18.01
CA ASN A 67 3.28 -9.22 -19.45
C ASN A 67 1.84 -9.60 -19.83
N HIS A 68 1.11 -8.70 -20.49
CA HIS A 68 -0.18 -9.02 -21.06
C HIS A 68 0.00 -10.03 -22.21
N GLU A 69 0.19 -11.31 -21.88
CA GLU A 69 -0.27 -12.36 -22.78
C GLU A 69 -1.78 -12.22 -22.86
N HIS A 70 -2.22 -11.51 -23.90
CA HIS A 70 -3.60 -11.56 -24.34
C HIS A 70 -3.82 -13.01 -24.78
N ALA A 71 -4.17 -13.89 -23.85
CA ALA A 71 -4.70 -15.19 -24.19
C ALA A 71 -5.98 -14.89 -24.99
N PRO A 72 -6.02 -15.16 -26.31
CA PRO A 72 -7.23 -14.94 -27.08
C PRO A 72 -8.32 -15.79 -26.43
N LEU A 73 -9.46 -15.18 -26.12
CA LEU A 73 -10.64 -15.91 -25.68
C LEU A 73 -10.97 -16.91 -26.79
N SER A 74 -10.90 -18.22 -26.49
CA SER A 74 -11.29 -19.27 -27.43
C SER A 74 -12.75 -19.02 -27.81
N SER A 75 -12.97 -18.59 -29.06
CA SER A 75 -14.29 -18.38 -29.63
C SER A 75 -14.94 -19.72 -30.00
N ASP A 76 -15.08 -20.60 -29.01
CA ASP A 76 -15.76 -21.89 -29.15
C ASP A 76 -17.23 -21.69 -28.76
N PHE A 77 -18.00 -21.10 -29.68
CA PHE A 77 -19.46 -21.26 -29.81
C PHE A 77 -19.79 -21.47 -31.28
#